data_AF-A0A1A2W6H6-F1
#
_entry.id   AF-A0A1A2W6H6-F1
#
_cell.length_a   1.000
_cell.length_b   1.000
_cell.length_c   1.000
_cell.angle_alpha   90.00
_cell.angle_beta   90.00
_cell.angle_gamma   90.00
#
_symmetry.space_group_name_H-M   'P 1'
#
loop_
_entity.id
_entity.type
_entity.pdbx_description
1 polymer ?
#
loop_
_entity_poly.entity_id
_entity_poly.type
_entity_poly.pdbx_seq_one_letter_code
_entity_poly.pdbx_strand_id
1 'polypeptide(L)'
;MTGRYAPFNTMPIGTRRRAGSAGESRADTDAGMTHVNDSPVNDDANMAFGGEKASGVGRFGGQWAIDEFSAEHWVSVQHRPREYAI
;
A
#
# COMPACT_ATOMS: atom_id res chain seq x y z
N MET A 1 -32.51 30.96 5.31
CA MET A 1 -31.11 30.96 4.86
C MET A 1 -30.44 29.69 5.37
N THR A 2 -30.47 28.60 4.61
CA THR A 2 -29.78 27.34 4.94
C THR A 2 -29.29 26.71 3.64
N GLY A 3 -28.26 27.31 3.04
CA GLY A 3 -27.58 26.74 1.89
C GLY A 3 -26.67 25.60 2.35
N ARG A 4 -27.01 24.35 2.04
CA ARG A 4 -26.11 23.21 2.21
C ARG A 4 -24.99 23.33 1.16
N TYR A 5 -23.74 23.28 1.60
CA TYR A 5 -22.59 23.18 0.69
C TYR A 5 -22.70 21.89 -0.15
N ALA A 6 -22.31 21.96 -1.42
CA ALA A 6 -22.23 20.77 -2.28
C ALA A 6 -21.18 19.79 -1.74
N PRO A 7 -21.37 18.47 -1.88
CA PRO A 7 -20.38 17.48 -1.45
C PRO A 7 -19.04 17.73 -2.16
N PHE A 8 -17.92 17.43 -1.48
CA PHE A 8 -16.54 17.77 -1.89
C PHE A 8 -16.19 17.35 -3.33
N ASN A 9 -16.95 16.38 -3.85
CA ASN A 9 -16.80 15.63 -5.07
C ASN A 9 -17.43 16.35 -6.29
N THR A 10 -18.16 17.44 -6.07
CA THR A 10 -18.94 18.12 -7.13
C THR A 10 -18.56 19.58 -7.37
N MET A 11 -17.52 20.11 -6.73
CA MET A 11 -17.09 21.48 -7.00
C MET A 11 -16.08 21.54 -8.16
N PRO A 12 -16.41 22.18 -9.30
CA PRO A 12 -15.45 22.39 -10.36
C PRO A 12 -14.55 23.57 -9.98
N ILE A 13 -13.28 23.31 -9.73
CA ILE A 13 -12.29 24.39 -9.75
C ILE A 13 -11.82 24.56 -11.20
N GLY A 14 -12.25 25.66 -11.80
CA GLY A 14 -11.79 26.30 -13.04
C GLY A 14 -11.11 25.41 -14.09
N THR A 15 -11.81 25.19 -15.22
CA THR A 15 -11.44 24.65 -16.57
C THR A 15 -10.39 23.54 -16.74
N ARG A 16 -9.61 23.16 -15.73
CA ARG A 16 -8.97 21.87 -15.48
C ARG A 16 -8.31 21.91 -14.09
N ARG A 17 -8.95 21.32 -13.09
CA ARG A 17 -8.26 20.65 -11.98
C ARG A 17 -8.52 19.16 -12.07
N ARG A 18 -7.47 18.40 -12.36
CA ARG A 18 -7.36 17.02 -11.89
C ARG A 18 -7.00 17.14 -10.43
N ALA A 19 -7.99 17.14 -9.52
CA ALA A 19 -7.71 16.60 -8.20
C ALA A 19 -7.03 15.24 -8.48
N GLY A 20 -5.83 15.03 -7.93
CA GLY A 20 -5.14 13.75 -8.08
C GLY A 20 -6.17 12.66 -7.83
N SER A 21 -6.19 11.65 -8.70
CA SER A 21 -7.20 10.59 -8.80
C SER A 21 -7.27 9.73 -7.53
N ALA A 22 -7.56 10.34 -6.39
CA ALA A 22 -8.09 9.71 -5.21
C ALA A 22 -9.58 9.57 -5.50
N GLY A 23 -9.94 8.50 -6.20
CA GLY A 23 -11.33 8.16 -6.40
C GLY A 23 -12.04 7.99 -5.05
N GLU A 24 -13.37 8.04 -5.08
CA GLU A 24 -14.20 7.86 -3.87
C GLU A 24 -14.07 6.45 -3.28
N SER A 25 -13.55 5.51 -4.08
CA SER A 25 -13.35 4.12 -3.71
C SER A 25 -11.96 3.63 -4.14
N ARG A 26 -11.49 2.54 -3.52
CA ARG A 26 -10.27 1.82 -3.93
C ARG A 26 -10.32 1.41 -5.40
N ALA A 27 -11.51 1.05 -5.92
CA ALA A 27 -11.66 0.57 -7.30
C ALA A 27 -11.32 1.64 -8.35
N ASP A 28 -11.39 2.92 -7.96
CA ASP A 28 -11.14 4.06 -8.84
C ASP A 28 -9.71 4.61 -8.69
N THR A 29 -8.88 4.01 -7.82
CA THR A 29 -7.55 4.51 -7.46
C THR A 29 -6.49 3.41 -7.59
N ASP A 30 -5.68 3.50 -8.64
CA ASP A 30 -4.53 2.63 -8.82
C ASP A 30 -3.30 3.15 -8.06
N ALA A 31 -3.34 3.10 -6.73
CA ALA A 31 -2.25 3.53 -5.85
C ALA A 31 -1.93 2.46 -4.78
N GLY A 32 -0.67 2.43 -4.34
CA GLY A 32 -0.24 1.53 -3.26
C GLY A 32 -0.80 1.91 -1.88
N MET A 33 -1.19 3.18 -1.69
CA MET A 33 -1.77 3.72 -0.47
C MET A 33 -2.85 4.76 -0.81
N THR A 34 -3.83 4.94 0.08
CA THR A 34 -4.90 5.93 -0.07
C THR A 34 -5.32 6.45 1.30
N HIS A 35 -5.38 7.77 1.41
CA HIS A 35 -5.84 8.47 2.61
C HIS A 35 -7.14 9.21 2.29
N VAL A 36 -8.24 8.85 2.96
CA VAL A 36 -9.53 9.52 2.78
C VAL A 36 -9.64 10.64 3.80
N ASN A 37 -9.88 11.87 3.33
CA ASN A 37 -9.97 13.08 4.15
C ASN A 37 -8.70 13.42 4.96
N ASP A 38 -7.54 12.90 4.53
CA ASP A 38 -6.26 13.13 5.17
C ASP A 38 -5.17 13.44 4.12
N SER A 39 -4.03 13.95 4.57
CA SER A 39 -2.93 14.37 3.72
C SER A 39 -2.26 13.19 3.00
N PRO A 40 -1.87 13.35 1.72
CA PRO A 40 -1.16 12.29 0.99
C PRO A 40 0.29 12.05 1.45
N VAL A 41 0.81 12.86 2.39
CA VAL A 41 2.19 12.78 2.91
C VAL A 41 2.22 12.11 4.29
N ASN A 42 1.15 11.42 4.68
CA ASN A 42 1.10 10.73 5.97
C ASN A 42 1.87 9.39 5.92
N ASP A 43 2.63 9.10 6.97
CA ASP A 43 3.40 7.86 7.13
C ASP A 43 3.40 7.43 8.60
N ASP A 44 3.31 6.11 8.83
CA ASP A 44 3.37 5.50 10.15
C ASP A 44 4.34 4.31 10.10
N ALA A 45 5.29 4.27 11.04
CA ALA A 45 6.37 3.30 11.06
C ALA A 45 5.91 1.82 11.07
N ASN A 46 4.69 1.55 11.54
CA ASN A 46 4.15 0.20 11.63
C ASN A 46 3.19 -0.16 10.48
N MET A 47 2.91 0.76 9.57
CA MET A 47 2.03 0.53 8.42
C MET A 47 2.84 0.23 7.15
N ALA A 48 2.20 -0.46 6.20
CA ALA A 48 2.82 -0.82 4.92
C ALA A 48 2.96 0.42 4.02
N PHE A 49 4.17 0.95 3.88
CA PHE A 49 4.49 2.04 2.97
C PHE A 49 5.02 1.50 1.63
N GLY A 50 4.39 1.87 0.51
CA GLY A 50 4.89 1.52 -0.81
C GLY A 50 3.91 1.84 -1.94
N GLY A 51 4.42 1.76 -3.17
CA GLY A 51 3.69 2.13 -4.40
C GLY A 51 3.29 0.94 -5.26
N GLU A 52 2.75 1.25 -6.43
CA GLU A 52 2.44 0.29 -7.49
C GLU A 52 2.92 0.83 -8.84
N LYS A 53 2.98 -0.01 -9.88
CA LYS A 53 3.36 0.38 -11.25
C LYS A 53 4.78 0.96 -11.32
N ALA A 54 4.92 2.17 -11.88
CA ALA A 54 6.21 2.85 -12.00
C ALA A 54 6.76 3.36 -10.66
N SER A 55 5.98 3.28 -9.57
CA SER A 55 6.42 3.66 -8.22
C SER A 55 7.21 2.55 -7.51
N GLY A 56 7.40 1.39 -8.14
CA GLY A 56 8.19 0.28 -7.60
C GLY A 56 7.35 -0.87 -7.03
N VAL A 57 8.05 -1.81 -6.40
CA VAL A 57 7.49 -3.02 -5.77
C VAL A 57 7.95 -3.12 -4.32
N GLY A 58 7.27 -3.95 -3.53
CA GLY A 58 7.58 -4.15 -2.11
C GLY A 58 6.86 -3.16 -1.19
N ARG A 59 7.08 -3.34 0.11
CA ARG A 59 6.50 -2.54 1.19
C ARG A 59 7.52 -2.37 2.31
N PHE A 60 7.55 -1.18 2.90
CA PHE A 60 8.37 -0.85 4.06
C PHE A 60 7.46 -0.60 5.28
N GLY A 61 8.01 -0.71 6.49
CA GLY A 61 7.27 -0.53 7.74
C GLY A 61 6.74 -1.83 8.35
N GLY A 62 6.67 -1.88 9.68
CA GLY A 62 6.15 -3.00 10.46
C GLY A 62 6.68 -4.38 10.02
N GLN A 63 5.76 -5.35 9.89
CA GLN A 63 6.07 -6.71 9.46
C GLN A 63 6.59 -6.77 8.03
N TRP A 64 6.13 -5.89 7.13
CA TRP A 64 6.56 -5.90 5.73
C TRP A 64 8.04 -5.62 5.56
N ALA A 65 8.62 -4.74 6.39
CA ALA A 65 10.07 -4.54 6.39
C ALA A 65 10.82 -5.79 6.87
N ILE A 66 10.28 -6.53 7.85
CA ILE A 66 10.90 -7.78 8.30
C ILE A 66 10.91 -8.79 7.17
N ASP A 67 9.78 -8.94 6.47
CA ASP A 67 9.65 -9.88 5.35
C ASP A 67 10.59 -9.50 4.18
N GLU A 68 10.79 -8.20 3.91
CA GLU A 68 11.65 -7.73 2.82
C GLU A 68 13.16 -7.83 3.15
N PHE A 69 13.54 -7.68 4.43
CA PHE A 69 14.95 -7.71 4.86
C PHE A 69 15.37 -9.02 5.54
N SER A 70 14.48 -9.99 5.64
CA SER A 70 14.80 -11.34 6.13
C SER A 70 14.63 -12.36 5.03
N ALA A 71 15.30 -13.50 5.19
CA ALA A 71 15.17 -14.63 4.29
C ALA A 71 14.76 -15.86 5.10
N GLU A 72 13.78 -16.59 4.58
CA GLU A 72 13.42 -17.89 5.15
C GLU A 72 14.60 -18.85 5.02
N HIS A 73 14.97 -19.49 6.12
CA HIS A 73 16.03 -20.48 6.15
C HIS A 73 15.50 -21.81 6.71
N TRP A 74 15.26 -22.76 5.82
CA TRP A 74 14.87 -24.10 6.21
C TRP A 74 16.09 -24.91 6.65
N VAL A 75 16.07 -25.34 7.91
CA VAL A 75 17.12 -26.17 8.52
C VAL A 75 16.49 -27.48 8.98
N SER A 76 17.09 -28.60 8.60
CA SER A 76 16.72 -29.93 9.10
C SER A 76 17.94 -30.66 9.64
N VAL A 77 17.70 -31.56 10.59
CA VAL A 77 18.74 -32.40 11.19
C VAL A 77 18.33 -33.86 11.02
N GLN A 78 19.21 -34.64 10.37
CA GLN A 78 19.01 -36.06 10.21
C GLN A 78 19.60 -36.82 11.40
N HIS A 79 18.75 -37.47 12.20
CA HIS A 79 19.18 -38.16 13.43
C HIS A 79 19.70 -39.59 13.22
N ARG A 80 19.43 -40.22 12.07
CA ARG A 80 19.84 -41.61 11.78
C ARG A 80 20.27 -41.75 10.32
N PRO A 81 21.17 -42.68 9.99
CA PRO A 81 21.51 -42.99 8.60
C PRO A 81 20.26 -43.33 7.76
N ARG A 82 20.24 -42.86 6.51
CA ARG A 82 19.18 -43.13 5.53
C ARG A 82 19.80 -43.91 4.38
N GLU A 83 19.11 -44.95 3.92
CA GLU A 83 19.42 -45.56 2.63
C GLU A 83 18.85 -44.71 1.49
N TYR A 84 19.70 -44.41 0.52
CA TYR A 84 19.33 -43.73 -0.70
C TYR A 84 19.23 -44.76 -1.82
N ALA A 85 18.15 -44.72 -2.58
CA ALA A 85 18.05 -45.50 -3.81
C ALA A 85 18.93 -44.84 -4.87
N ILE A 86 20.13 -45.38 -5.04
CA ILE A 86 21.02 -45.09 -6.17
C ILE A 86 20.91 -46.20 -7.21
#